data_AF-A0A4Y2KN70-F1
#
_entry.id   AF-A0A4Y2KN70-F1
#
_cell.length_a   1.000
_cell.length_b   1.000
_cell.length_c   1.000
_cell.angle_alpha   90.00
_cell.angle_beta   90.00
_cell.angle_gamma   90.00
#
_symmetry.space_group_name_H-M   'P 1'
#
loop_
_entity.id
_entity.type
_entity.pdbx_description
1 polymer ?
#
loop_
_entity_poly.entity_id
_entity_poly.type
_entity_poly.pdbx_seq_one_letter_code
_entity_poly.pdbx_strand_id
1 'polypeptide(L)'
;MSKKSSEKDDCNAVSEKKLNREKGAIKGTLSRIEIFTSEKTVSKDTNVTEVQVKLKKLEQLQTQLDKISEEYCEIVTVTSEKFETIQQDIEQINERIEETEVGLKILLSSLKVNENTNTVLNANGKAKIRLPEIPLPEFSGKIAEFANFKNQFTNLISNNDQLNDSQKLYYLCASLKGEAKLLESSSDNIQSLFKALSDRYENQRQLIDSHVLE
;
A
#
# COMPACT_ATOMS: atom_id res chain seq x y z
N MET A 1 22.10 58.76 -25.01
CA MET A 1 22.35 57.41 -24.45
C MET A 1 21.39 57.01 -23.31
N SER A 2 20.52 57.90 -22.79
CA SER A 2 19.63 57.59 -21.65
C SER A 2 18.37 56.73 -21.95
N LYS A 3 17.94 56.55 -23.20
CA LYS A 3 16.71 55.78 -23.49
C LYS A 3 16.89 54.27 -23.34
N LYS A 4 18.11 53.75 -23.53
CA LYS A 4 18.40 52.30 -23.57
C LYS A 4 18.55 51.68 -22.18
N SER A 5 18.78 52.47 -21.13
CA SER A 5 18.84 51.99 -19.75
C SER A 5 17.44 51.86 -19.13
N SER A 6 16.53 52.82 -19.36
CA SER A 6 15.18 52.74 -18.78
C SER A 6 14.33 51.61 -19.34
N GLU A 7 14.47 51.28 -20.63
CA GLU A 7 13.73 50.16 -21.26
C GLU A 7 14.15 48.78 -20.69
N LYS A 8 15.42 48.63 -20.27
CA LYS A 8 15.92 47.37 -19.72
C LYS A 8 15.47 47.17 -18.27
N ASP A 9 15.41 48.25 -17.51
CA ASP A 9 14.94 48.25 -16.12
C ASP A 9 13.43 47.95 -16.04
N ASP A 10 12.63 48.52 -16.95
CA ASP A 10 11.19 48.23 -17.06
C ASP A 10 10.92 46.75 -17.45
N CYS A 11 11.72 46.19 -18.35
CA CYS A 11 11.61 44.79 -18.78
C CYS A 11 11.92 43.79 -17.63
N ASN A 12 12.95 44.09 -16.84
CA ASN A 12 13.30 43.27 -15.68
C ASN A 12 12.22 43.33 -14.59
N ALA A 13 11.66 44.51 -14.33
CA ALA A 13 10.59 44.67 -13.34
C ALA A 13 9.29 43.94 -13.73
N VAL A 14 8.96 43.87 -15.02
CA VAL A 14 7.81 43.09 -15.51
C VAL A 14 8.05 41.58 -15.34
N SER A 15 9.26 41.11 -15.63
CA SER A 15 9.65 39.70 -15.50
C SER A 15 9.67 39.25 -14.03
N GLU A 16 10.21 40.08 -13.13
CA GLU A 16 10.23 39.83 -11.68
C GLU A 16 8.81 39.70 -11.10
N LYS A 17 7.87 40.57 -11.50
CA LYS A 17 6.46 40.49 -11.08
C LYS A 17 5.80 39.19 -11.55
N LYS A 18 6.09 38.76 -12.77
CA LYS A 18 5.58 37.51 -13.33
C LYS A 18 6.07 36.31 -12.53
N LEU A 19 7.38 36.22 -12.27
CA LEU A 19 7.98 35.13 -11.50
C LEU A 19 7.45 35.07 -10.06
N ASN A 20 7.29 36.22 -9.41
CA ASN A 20 6.69 36.28 -8.06
C ASN A 20 5.24 35.76 -8.04
N ARG A 21 4.47 36.01 -9.09
CA ARG A 21 3.11 35.49 -9.22
C ARG A 21 3.10 33.97 -9.42
N GLU A 22 3.99 33.44 -10.25
CA GLU A 22 4.13 31.99 -10.47
C GLU A 22 4.58 31.28 -9.19
N LYS A 23 5.58 31.83 -8.48
CA LYS A 23 6.01 31.37 -7.15
C LYS A 23 4.86 31.37 -6.13
N GLY A 24 4.04 32.42 -6.13
CA GLY A 24 2.83 32.48 -5.30
C GLY A 24 1.83 31.36 -5.62
N ALA A 25 1.68 31.00 -6.90
CA ALA A 25 0.82 29.89 -7.32
C ALA A 25 1.37 28.52 -6.89
N ILE A 26 2.70 28.35 -6.91
CA ILE A 26 3.38 27.16 -6.37
C ILE A 26 3.07 27.04 -4.88
N LYS A 27 3.33 28.09 -4.08
CA LYS A 27 3.03 28.12 -2.63
C LYS A 27 1.58 27.77 -2.34
N GLY A 28 0.63 28.39 -3.04
CA GLY A 28 -0.80 28.12 -2.84
C GLY A 28 -1.21 26.70 -3.22
N THR A 29 -0.49 26.06 -4.15
CA THR A 29 -0.73 24.66 -4.51
C THR A 29 -0.09 23.71 -3.51
N LEU A 30 1.14 23.99 -3.08
CA LEU A 30 1.85 23.26 -2.04
C LEU A 30 1.03 23.25 -0.74
N SER A 31 0.52 24.40 -0.29
CA SER A 31 -0.32 24.46 0.92
C SER A 31 -1.59 23.63 0.83
N ARG A 32 -2.20 23.49 -0.36
CA ARG A 32 -3.34 22.58 -0.53
C ARG A 32 -2.94 21.10 -0.42
N ILE A 33 -1.71 20.75 -0.79
CA ILE A 33 -1.17 19.40 -0.63
C ILE A 33 -0.77 19.16 0.83
N GLU A 34 -0.13 20.12 1.50
CA GLU A 34 0.22 20.06 2.93
C GLU A 34 -1.03 19.87 3.80
N ILE A 35 -2.11 20.61 3.52
CA ILE A 35 -3.41 20.44 4.19
C ILE A 35 -3.92 19.02 3.99
N PHE A 36 -3.86 18.50 2.76
CA PHE A 36 -4.23 17.11 2.47
C PHE A 36 -3.39 16.11 3.28
N THR A 37 -2.09 16.33 3.41
CA THR A 37 -1.19 15.44 4.17
C THR A 37 -1.44 15.53 5.68
N SER A 38 -1.80 16.71 6.19
CA SER A 38 -1.98 17.00 7.62
C SER A 38 -3.37 16.64 8.14
N GLU A 39 -4.43 16.96 7.39
CA GLU A 39 -5.82 16.69 7.80
C GLU A 39 -6.22 15.22 7.62
N LYS A 40 -5.57 14.51 6.69
CA LYS A 40 -5.97 13.17 6.28
C LYS A 40 -5.13 12.06 6.91
N THR A 41 -4.42 12.34 8.01
CA THR A 41 -3.73 11.32 8.81
C THR A 41 -4.75 10.27 9.29
N VAL A 42 -4.87 9.19 8.51
CA VAL A 42 -5.64 7.97 8.81
C VAL A 42 -7.18 8.11 8.68
N SER A 43 -7.69 8.77 7.63
CA SER A 43 -9.07 8.48 7.20
C SER A 43 -9.08 7.24 6.29
N LYS A 44 -10.00 6.29 6.55
CA LYS A 44 -10.15 5.01 5.83
C LYS A 44 -10.40 5.16 4.31
N ASP A 45 -10.66 6.36 3.83
CA ASP A 45 -11.01 6.66 2.43
C ASP A 45 -9.84 7.19 1.58
N THR A 46 -8.62 7.29 2.14
CA THR A 46 -7.47 7.78 1.35
C THR A 46 -6.92 6.67 0.45
N ASN A 47 -7.17 6.77 -0.85
CA ASN A 47 -6.73 5.79 -1.84
C ASN A 47 -5.26 6.05 -2.26
N VAL A 48 -4.50 4.97 -2.44
CA VAL A 48 -3.13 4.95 -3.01
C VAL A 48 -3.00 5.82 -4.26
N THR A 49 -4.01 5.79 -5.13
CA THR A 49 -4.08 6.58 -6.38
C THR A 49 -4.11 8.08 -6.11
N GLU A 50 -4.85 8.51 -5.08
CA GLU A 50 -4.93 9.93 -4.71
C GLU A 50 -3.57 10.45 -4.25
N VAL A 51 -2.86 9.67 -3.43
CA VAL A 51 -1.50 9.98 -2.96
C VAL A 51 -0.51 10.06 -4.13
N GLN A 52 -0.59 9.12 -5.08
CA GLN A 52 0.25 9.13 -6.28
C GLN A 52 0.00 10.37 -7.16
N VAL A 53 -1.26 10.80 -7.30
CA VAL A 53 -1.59 12.02 -8.04
C VAL A 53 -0.98 13.25 -7.37
N LYS A 54 -1.00 13.32 -6.03
CA LYS A 54 -0.35 14.43 -5.30
C LYS A 54 1.18 14.41 -5.44
N LEU A 55 1.81 13.24 -5.39
CA LEU A 55 3.26 13.10 -5.62
C LEU A 55 3.67 13.59 -7.00
N LYS A 56 2.98 13.15 -8.06
CA LYS A 56 3.22 13.66 -9.43
C LYS A 56 3.05 15.18 -9.52
N LYS A 57 2.13 15.74 -8.74
CA LYS A 57 1.92 17.19 -8.69
C LYS A 57 3.07 17.91 -7.98
N LEU A 58 3.65 17.32 -6.93
CA LEU A 58 4.85 17.86 -6.29
C LEU A 58 6.05 17.85 -7.23
N GLU A 59 6.27 16.76 -7.97
CA GLU A 59 7.34 16.69 -8.99
C GLU A 59 7.20 17.82 -10.02
N GLN A 60 5.98 18.10 -10.48
CA GLN A 60 5.70 19.22 -11.39
C GLN A 60 5.96 20.58 -10.76
N LEU A 61 5.61 20.77 -9.47
CA LEU A 61 5.88 22.02 -8.77
C LEU A 61 7.39 22.24 -8.58
N GLN A 62 8.15 21.17 -8.32
CA GLN A 62 9.60 21.25 -8.18
C GLN A 62 10.26 21.67 -9.50
N THR A 63 9.89 21.04 -10.62
CA THR A 63 10.37 21.45 -11.95
C THR A 63 10.02 22.91 -12.29
N GLN A 64 8.84 23.39 -11.89
CA GLN A 64 8.45 24.79 -12.08
C GLN A 64 9.27 25.74 -11.21
N LEU A 65 9.58 25.34 -9.98
CA LEU A 65 10.41 26.13 -9.06
C LEU A 65 11.86 26.22 -9.54
N ASP A 66 12.44 25.12 -10.05
CA ASP A 66 13.78 25.09 -10.63
C ASP A 66 13.90 26.05 -11.81
N LYS A 67 12.91 26.05 -12.71
CA LYS A 67 12.85 26.97 -13.85
C LYS A 67 12.74 28.43 -13.40
N ILE A 68 11.93 28.71 -12.38
CA ILE A 68 11.82 30.06 -11.79
C ILE A 68 13.15 30.48 -11.18
N SER A 69 13.86 29.58 -10.50
CA SER A 69 15.18 29.84 -9.91
C SER A 69 16.21 30.21 -10.97
N GLU A 70 16.26 29.45 -12.07
CA GLU A 70 17.13 29.73 -13.23
C GLU A 70 16.80 31.09 -13.87
N GLU A 71 15.53 31.38 -14.14
CA GLU A 71 15.08 32.68 -14.69
C GLU A 71 15.41 33.85 -13.74
N TYR A 72 15.32 33.65 -12.41
CA TYR A 72 15.74 34.67 -11.44
C TYR A 72 17.24 34.92 -11.45
N CYS A 73 18.07 33.89 -11.66
CA CYS A 73 19.52 34.05 -11.77
C CYS A 73 19.90 34.89 -13.01
N GLU A 74 19.14 34.78 -14.09
CA GLU A 74 19.35 35.58 -15.31
C GLU A 74 18.93 37.05 -15.15
N ILE A 75 17.87 37.32 -14.38
CA ILE A 75 17.34 38.69 -14.18
C ILE A 75 18.20 39.47 -13.18
N VAL A 76 18.72 38.82 -12.15
CA VAL A 76 19.37 39.50 -11.03
C VAL A 76 20.85 39.75 -11.30
N THR A 77 21.12 40.73 -12.17
CA THR A 77 22.40 41.42 -12.20
C THR A 77 22.41 42.53 -11.13
N VAL A 78 23.04 42.25 -9.99
CA VAL A 78 23.61 43.22 -9.02
C VAL A 78 22.62 44.07 -8.19
N THR A 79 21.86 43.45 -7.28
CA THR A 79 21.45 44.09 -5.99
C THR A 79 21.33 43.03 -4.89
N SER A 80 22.17 43.08 -3.85
CA SER A 80 22.39 41.99 -2.87
C SER A 80 21.15 41.61 -2.06
N GLU A 81 20.45 42.58 -1.46
CA GLU A 81 19.40 42.28 -0.48
C GLU A 81 18.14 41.64 -1.08
N LYS A 82 17.71 42.11 -2.26
CA LYS A 82 16.55 41.54 -2.97
C LYS A 82 16.84 40.15 -3.52
N PHE A 83 18.08 39.92 -3.96
CA PHE A 83 18.50 38.61 -4.44
C PHE A 83 18.49 37.59 -3.30
N GLU A 84 19.12 37.92 -2.17
CA GLU A 84 19.20 37.04 -1.00
C GLU A 84 17.82 36.68 -0.47
N THR A 85 16.89 37.64 -0.41
CA THR A 85 15.50 37.38 0.02
C THR A 85 14.73 36.49 -0.95
N ILE A 86 14.93 36.64 -2.27
CA ILE A 86 14.31 35.76 -3.27
C ILE A 86 14.88 34.35 -3.17
N GLN A 87 16.20 34.21 -3.05
CA GLN A 87 16.87 32.91 -2.92
C GLN A 87 16.44 32.18 -1.65
N GLN A 88 16.41 32.88 -0.51
CA GLN A 88 15.88 32.33 0.74
C GLN A 88 14.42 31.89 0.61
N ASP A 89 13.60 32.64 -0.13
CA ASP A 89 12.20 32.28 -0.33
C ASP A 89 12.04 31.05 -1.25
N ILE A 90 12.90 30.90 -2.26
CA ILE A 90 12.93 29.71 -3.12
C ILE A 90 13.37 28.49 -2.31
N GLU A 91 14.43 28.63 -1.52
CA GLU A 91 14.94 27.55 -0.65
C GLU A 91 13.86 27.06 0.31
N GLN A 92 13.17 27.98 0.99
CA GLN A 92 12.06 27.63 1.90
C GLN A 92 10.91 26.90 1.20
N ILE A 93 10.63 27.21 -0.08
CA ILE A 93 9.60 26.47 -0.84
C ILE A 93 10.12 25.07 -1.17
N ASN A 94 11.40 24.95 -1.54
CA ASN A 94 12.01 23.67 -1.88
C ASN A 94 12.03 22.73 -0.67
N GLU A 95 12.49 23.20 0.49
CA GLU A 95 12.45 22.44 1.76
C GLU A 95 11.03 21.92 2.05
N ARG A 96 10.00 22.78 1.91
CA ARG A 96 8.61 22.38 2.12
C ARG A 96 8.10 21.35 1.11
N ILE A 97 8.53 21.44 -0.15
CA ILE A 97 8.22 20.43 -1.18
C ILE A 97 8.81 19.08 -0.77
N GLU A 98 10.10 19.06 -0.40
CA GLU A 98 10.82 17.85 0.01
C GLU A 98 10.20 17.21 1.25
N GLU A 99 9.90 18.01 2.29
CA GLU A 99 9.24 17.53 3.51
C GLU A 99 7.87 16.92 3.20
N THR A 100 7.07 17.59 2.36
CA THR A 100 5.75 17.10 1.96
C THR A 100 5.86 15.82 1.13
N GLU A 101 6.86 15.73 0.25
CA GLU A 101 7.10 14.57 -0.60
C GLU A 101 7.50 13.35 0.25
N VAL A 102 8.40 13.52 1.22
CA VAL A 102 8.79 12.49 2.18
C VAL A 102 7.56 12.03 2.97
N GLY A 103 6.74 12.95 3.48
CA GLY A 103 5.50 12.62 4.19
C GLY A 103 4.54 11.78 3.35
N LEU A 104 4.33 12.15 2.08
CA LEU A 104 3.48 11.40 1.16
C LEU A 104 4.08 10.04 0.76
N LYS A 105 5.41 9.91 0.61
CA LYS A 105 6.09 8.63 0.35
C LYS A 105 5.97 7.68 1.54
N ILE A 106 6.06 8.20 2.78
CA ILE A 106 5.82 7.43 4.01
C ILE A 106 4.36 6.97 4.07
N LEU A 107 3.39 7.86 3.80
CA LEU A 107 1.98 7.53 3.72
C LEU A 107 1.68 6.48 2.65
N LEU A 108 2.28 6.61 1.46
CA LEU A 108 2.12 5.64 0.37
C LEU A 108 2.67 4.27 0.76
N SER A 109 3.81 4.25 1.46
CA SER A 109 4.42 3.02 1.95
C SER A 109 3.54 2.36 3.02
N SER A 110 2.95 3.12 3.94
CA SER A 110 2.03 2.57 4.94
C SER A 110 0.74 2.06 4.31
N LEU A 111 0.19 2.74 3.29
CA LEU A 111 -0.98 2.28 2.55
C LEU A 111 -0.71 0.99 1.76
N LYS A 112 0.45 0.88 1.10
CA LYS A 112 0.87 -0.36 0.41
C LYS A 112 1.18 -1.49 1.38
N VAL A 113 1.76 -1.19 2.55
CA VAL A 113 1.96 -2.18 3.62
C VAL A 113 0.61 -2.66 4.15
N ASN A 114 -0.43 -1.81 4.20
CA ASN A 114 -1.78 -2.21 4.59
C ASN A 114 -2.51 -3.06 3.53
N GLU A 115 -2.15 -2.98 2.24
CA GLU A 115 -2.65 -3.92 1.22
C GLU A 115 -2.03 -5.32 1.39
N ASN A 116 -0.88 -5.41 2.07
CA ASN A 116 -0.09 -6.65 2.19
C ASN A 116 -0.05 -7.19 3.63
N THR A 117 -0.44 -6.40 4.63
CA THR A 117 -0.42 -6.77 6.05
C THR A 117 -1.66 -6.22 6.77
N ASN A 118 -2.49 -7.15 7.26
CA ASN A 118 -3.66 -6.88 8.08
C ASN A 118 -3.26 -6.36 9.49
N THR A 119 -2.68 -5.16 9.61
CA THR A 119 -2.42 -4.53 10.91
C THR A 119 -3.58 -3.66 11.37
N VAL A 120 -4.29 -4.11 12.41
CA VAL A 120 -5.34 -3.34 13.09
C VAL A 120 -4.87 -2.98 14.49
N LEU A 121 -4.88 -1.69 14.82
CA LEU A 121 -4.64 -1.19 16.18
C LEU A 121 -5.81 -1.60 17.09
N ASN A 122 -5.52 -2.12 18.30
CA ASN A 122 -6.59 -2.32 19.29
C ASN A 122 -6.91 -0.99 20.01
N ALA A 123 -8.03 -0.95 20.73
CA ALA A 123 -8.55 0.23 21.45
C ALA A 123 -7.57 0.87 22.47
N ASN A 124 -6.43 0.23 22.77
CA ASN A 124 -5.43 0.69 23.73
C ASN A 124 -4.11 1.12 23.05
N GLY A 125 -4.09 1.31 21.72
CA GLY A 125 -2.95 1.88 21.00
C GLY A 125 -1.69 1.00 20.94
N LYS A 126 -1.78 -0.27 21.33
CA LYS A 126 -0.67 -1.22 21.20
C LYS A 126 -0.74 -1.91 19.84
N ALA A 127 0.37 -1.92 19.11
CA ALA A 127 0.54 -2.71 17.89
C ALA A 127 0.37 -4.19 18.23
N LYS A 128 -0.78 -4.77 17.86
CA LYS A 128 -0.95 -6.22 17.90
C LYS A 128 -0.30 -6.76 16.63
N ILE A 129 0.83 -7.45 16.78
CA ILE A 129 1.37 -8.28 15.70
C ILE A 129 0.28 -9.31 15.40
N ARG A 130 -0.52 -9.08 14.35
CA ARG A 130 -1.36 -10.11 13.78
C ARG A 130 -0.42 -10.95 12.92
N LEU A 131 -0.09 -12.13 13.43
CA LEU A 131 0.56 -13.15 12.65
C LEU A 131 -0.25 -13.37 11.36
N PRO A 132 0.40 -13.73 10.23
CA PRO A 132 -0.31 -14.11 9.02
C PRO A 132 -1.40 -15.11 9.38
N GLU A 133 -2.60 -14.87 8.87
CA GLU A 133 -3.70 -15.80 9.07
C GLU A 133 -3.28 -17.15 8.49
N ILE A 134 -3.27 -18.18 9.33
CA ILE A 134 -2.88 -19.53 8.88
C ILE A 134 -3.92 -19.93 7.82
N PRO A 135 -3.52 -20.11 6.56
CA PRO A 135 -4.47 -20.41 5.51
C PRO A 135 -5.15 -21.75 5.82
N LEU A 136 -6.44 -21.86 5.47
CA LEU A 136 -7.13 -23.13 5.55
C LEU A 136 -6.39 -24.15 4.68
N PRO A 137 -6.12 -25.36 5.21
CA PRO A 137 -5.45 -26.39 4.44
C PRO A 137 -6.34 -26.78 3.26
N GLU A 138 -5.75 -26.94 2.07
CA GLU A 138 -6.49 -27.36 0.87
C GLU A 138 -6.15 -28.79 0.49
N PHE A 139 -7.14 -29.51 -0.04
CA PHE A 139 -6.96 -30.88 -0.52
C PHE A 139 -7.60 -31.09 -1.88
N SER A 140 -6.77 -31.40 -2.87
CA SER A 140 -7.18 -31.58 -4.26
C SER A 140 -7.66 -33.00 -4.61
N GLY A 141 -7.40 -33.98 -3.73
CA GLY A 141 -7.64 -35.40 -3.97
C GLY A 141 -6.38 -36.21 -4.33
N LYS A 142 -5.17 -35.64 -4.24
CA LYS A 142 -3.94 -36.42 -4.44
C LYS A 142 -3.61 -37.23 -3.19
N ILE A 143 -3.49 -38.55 -3.36
CA ILE A 143 -3.20 -39.51 -2.26
C ILE A 143 -1.97 -39.10 -1.45
N ALA A 144 -0.89 -38.65 -2.11
CA ALA A 144 0.35 -38.23 -1.45
C ALA A 144 0.17 -37.01 -0.51
N GLU A 145 -0.80 -36.13 -0.80
CA GLU A 145 -1.08 -34.93 -0.01
C GLU A 145 -2.00 -35.22 1.20
N PHE A 146 -2.70 -36.36 1.20
CA PHE A 146 -3.78 -36.64 2.15
C PHE A 146 -3.30 -36.67 3.61
N ALA A 147 -2.17 -37.32 3.90
CA ALA A 147 -1.65 -37.41 5.27
C ALA A 147 -1.28 -36.03 5.83
N ASN A 148 -0.68 -35.17 5.00
CA ASN A 148 -0.34 -33.80 5.40
C ASN A 148 -1.61 -32.97 5.62
N PHE A 149 -2.58 -33.05 4.70
CA PHE A 149 -3.88 -32.38 4.84
C PHE A 149 -4.60 -32.79 6.13
N LYS A 150 -4.72 -34.09 6.40
CA LYS A 150 -5.39 -34.64 7.58
C LYS A 150 -4.78 -34.09 8.88
N ASN A 151 -3.44 -34.04 8.95
CA ASN A 151 -2.73 -33.48 10.10
C ASN A 151 -2.98 -31.97 10.26
N GLN A 152 -2.91 -31.20 9.17
CA GLN A 152 -3.13 -29.74 9.24
C GLN A 152 -4.58 -29.41 9.62
N PHE A 153 -5.57 -30.07 9.00
CA PHE A 153 -6.98 -29.85 9.29
C PHE A 153 -7.33 -30.23 10.73
N THR A 154 -6.78 -31.34 11.22
CA THR A 154 -7.03 -31.80 12.60
C THR A 154 -6.51 -30.79 13.63
N ASN A 155 -5.29 -30.28 13.44
CA ASN A 155 -4.69 -29.32 14.37
C ASN A 155 -5.35 -27.93 14.32
N LEU A 156 -5.79 -27.48 13.14
CA LEU A 156 -6.33 -26.14 12.96
C LEU A 156 -7.84 -26.05 13.24
N ILE A 157 -8.60 -27.08 12.86
CA ILE A 157 -10.07 -27.04 12.83
C ILE A 157 -10.68 -28.11 13.74
N SER A 158 -10.30 -29.38 13.62
CA SER A 158 -10.96 -30.46 14.39
C SER A 158 -10.79 -30.31 15.90
N ASN A 159 -9.57 -29.94 16.34
CA ASN A 159 -9.23 -29.74 17.75
C ASN A 159 -9.60 -28.34 18.28
N ASN A 160 -10.25 -27.50 17.48
CA ASN A 160 -10.67 -26.18 17.90
C ASN A 160 -12.02 -26.24 18.63
N ASP A 161 -12.00 -26.07 19.95
CA ASP A 161 -13.18 -26.12 20.82
C ASP A 161 -14.12 -24.91 20.65
N GLN A 162 -13.67 -23.85 19.98
CA GLN A 162 -14.50 -22.68 19.67
C GLN A 162 -15.41 -22.90 18.46
N LEU A 163 -15.19 -23.96 17.69
CA LEU A 163 -15.98 -24.31 16.52
C LEU A 163 -16.95 -25.46 16.86
N ASN A 164 -18.21 -25.29 16.48
CA ASN A 164 -19.18 -26.40 16.53
C ASN A 164 -19.06 -27.30 15.29
N ASP A 165 -19.69 -28.47 15.33
CA ASP A 165 -19.57 -29.48 14.27
C ASP A 165 -20.03 -28.98 12.89
N SER A 166 -21.06 -28.13 12.82
CA SER A 166 -21.53 -27.54 11.57
C SER A 166 -20.50 -26.56 10.97
N GLN A 167 -19.85 -25.76 11.81
CA GLN A 167 -18.77 -24.86 11.38
C GLN A 167 -17.56 -25.67 10.92
N LYS A 168 -17.18 -26.72 11.66
CA LYS A 168 -16.08 -27.60 11.26
C LYS A 168 -16.38 -28.30 9.94
N LEU A 169 -17.63 -28.76 9.72
CA LEU A 169 -18.07 -29.35 8.44
C LEU A 169 -17.94 -28.33 7.30
N TYR A 170 -18.41 -27.09 7.51
CA TYR A 170 -18.27 -26.03 6.52
C TYR A 170 -16.81 -25.79 6.12
N TYR A 171 -15.89 -25.74 7.10
CA TYR A 171 -14.47 -25.59 6.82
C TYR A 171 -13.88 -26.81 6.11
N LEU A 172 -14.33 -28.02 6.45
CA LEU A 172 -13.92 -29.24 5.75
C LEU A 172 -14.32 -29.16 4.28
N CYS A 173 -15.57 -28.86 3.98
CA CYS A 173 -16.07 -28.69 2.62
C CYS A 173 -15.31 -27.60 1.83
N ALA A 174 -15.07 -26.44 2.46
CA ALA A 174 -14.34 -25.33 1.84
C ALA A 174 -12.88 -25.69 1.48
N SER A 175 -12.29 -26.60 2.27
CA SER A 175 -10.92 -27.11 2.10
C SER A 175 -10.79 -28.14 0.97
N LEU A 176 -11.89 -28.74 0.52
CA LEU A 176 -11.86 -29.73 -0.56
C LEU A 176 -11.92 -29.04 -1.93
N LYS A 177 -11.00 -29.43 -2.81
CA LYS A 177 -10.89 -29.00 -4.21
C LYS A 177 -10.81 -30.21 -5.13
N GLY A 178 -10.93 -29.99 -6.44
CA GLY A 178 -10.70 -31.03 -7.45
C GLY A 178 -11.57 -32.27 -7.22
N GLU A 179 -10.94 -33.44 -7.26
CA GLU A 179 -11.64 -34.73 -7.10
C GLU A 179 -12.15 -34.97 -5.69
N ALA A 180 -11.47 -34.42 -4.67
CA ALA A 180 -11.91 -34.57 -3.29
C ALA A 180 -13.24 -33.87 -3.03
N LYS A 181 -13.54 -32.80 -3.77
CA LYS A 181 -14.80 -32.06 -3.65
C LYS A 181 -16.03 -32.91 -4.04
N LEU A 182 -15.86 -33.94 -4.85
CA LEU A 182 -16.96 -34.86 -5.21
C LEU A 182 -17.49 -35.65 -4.00
N LEU A 183 -16.71 -35.76 -2.93
CA LEU A 183 -17.12 -36.44 -1.70
C LEU A 183 -18.00 -35.56 -0.79
N GLU A 184 -18.00 -34.24 -1.02
CA GLU A 184 -18.83 -33.28 -0.26
C GLU A 184 -20.32 -33.65 -0.32
N SER A 185 -20.80 -34.11 -1.48
CA SER A 185 -22.20 -34.47 -1.72
C SER A 185 -22.66 -35.75 -1.01
N SER A 186 -21.75 -36.49 -0.38
CA SER A 186 -22.02 -37.82 0.19
C SER A 186 -22.14 -37.82 1.72
N SER A 187 -22.15 -36.67 2.38
CA SER A 187 -22.09 -36.62 3.85
C SER A 187 -22.73 -35.38 4.46
N ASP A 188 -23.65 -35.60 5.41
CA ASP A 188 -24.38 -34.54 6.12
C ASP A 188 -23.72 -34.10 7.44
N ASN A 189 -22.65 -34.78 7.85
CA ASN A 189 -21.92 -34.47 9.08
C ASN A 189 -20.40 -34.60 8.88
N ILE A 190 -19.65 -33.87 9.71
CA ILE A 190 -18.18 -33.82 9.60
C ILE A 190 -17.53 -35.20 9.75
N GLN A 191 -18.04 -36.03 10.67
CA GLN A 191 -17.47 -37.36 10.93
C GLN A 191 -17.58 -38.26 9.71
N SER A 192 -18.72 -38.24 9.02
CA SER A 192 -19.00 -39.05 7.84
C SER A 192 -18.14 -38.59 6.66
N LEU A 193 -18.01 -37.28 6.46
CA LEU A 193 -17.18 -36.74 5.38
C LEU A 193 -15.69 -37.04 5.60
N PHE A 194 -15.21 -36.87 6.83
CA PHE A 194 -13.82 -37.15 7.17
C PHE A 194 -13.49 -38.65 7.10
N LYS A 195 -14.45 -39.50 7.47
CA LYS A 195 -14.36 -40.95 7.29
C LYS A 195 -14.33 -41.32 5.81
N ALA A 196 -15.21 -40.77 4.98
CA ALA A 196 -15.22 -41.03 3.53
C ALA A 196 -13.90 -40.62 2.86
N LEU A 197 -13.32 -39.49 3.26
CA LEU A 197 -11.99 -39.06 2.82
C LEU A 197 -10.89 -40.05 3.25
N SER A 198 -10.91 -40.49 4.50
CA SER A 198 -9.94 -41.46 5.03
C SER A 198 -10.07 -42.81 4.32
N ASP A 199 -11.30 -43.32 4.17
CA ASP A 199 -11.58 -44.58 3.51
C ASP A 199 -11.13 -44.58 2.03
N ARG A 200 -11.20 -43.44 1.35
CA ARG A 200 -10.78 -43.31 -0.06
C ARG A 200 -9.27 -43.13 -0.20
N TYR A 201 -8.67 -42.21 0.55
CA TYR A 201 -7.30 -41.75 0.29
C TYR A 201 -6.25 -42.37 1.20
N GLU A 202 -6.62 -42.88 2.38
CA GLU A 202 -5.71 -43.61 3.28
C GLU A 202 -5.56 -45.06 2.83
N ASN A 203 -6.68 -45.71 2.46
CA ASN A 203 -6.66 -47.11 1.98
C ASN A 203 -5.98 -47.25 0.60
N GLN A 204 -6.13 -46.26 -0.29
CA GLN A 204 -5.41 -46.28 -1.58
C GLN A 204 -3.90 -46.16 -1.42
N ARG A 205 -3.42 -45.42 -0.40
CA ARG A 205 -1.99 -45.35 -0.10
C ARG A 205 -1.45 -46.69 0.38
N GLN A 206 -2.19 -47.40 1.24
CA GLN A 206 -1.79 -48.73 1.70
C GLN A 206 -1.67 -49.75 0.55
N LEU A 207 -2.56 -49.66 -0.45
CA LEU A 207 -2.48 -50.51 -1.65
C LEU A 207 -1.24 -50.18 -2.51
N ILE A 208 -0.92 -48.90 -2.70
CA ILE A 208 0.26 -48.47 -3.47
C ILE A 208 1.56 -48.88 -2.75
N ASP A 209 1.66 -48.60 -1.44
CA ASP A 209 2.85 -48.94 -0.65
C ASP A 209 3.06 -50.47 -0.58
N SER A 210 1.98 -51.26 -0.60
CA SER A 210 2.08 -52.73 -0.69
C SER A 210 2.57 -53.25 -2.04
N HIS A 211 2.34 -52.52 -3.14
CA HIS A 211 2.75 -52.90 -4.50
C HIS A 211 4.16 -52.43 -4.89
N VAL A 212 4.75 -51.49 -4.15
CA VAL A 212 6.12 -51.00 -4.38
C VAL A 212 7.16 -51.82 -3.60
N LEU A 213 6.71 -52.65 -2.65
CA LEU A 213 7.54 -53.53 -1.82
C LEU A 213 7.58 -55.00 -2.29
N GLU A 214 7.03 -55.30 -3.48
CA GLU A 214 7.11 -56.61 -4.16
C GLU A 214 7.92 -56.49 -5.46
#